data_AF-A0A973I0U5-F1
#
_entry.id   AF-A0A973I0U5-F1
#
_cell.length_a   1.000
_cell.length_b   1.000
_cell.length_c   1.000
_cell.angle_alpha   90.00
_cell.angle_beta   90.00
_cell.angle_gamma   90.00
#
_symmetry.space_group_name_H-M   'P 1'
#
loop_
_entity.id
_entity.type
_entity.pdbx_description
1 polymer ?
#
loop_
_entity_poly.entity_id
_entity_poly.type
_entity_poly.pdbx_seq_one_letter_code
_entity_poly.pdbx_strand_id
1 'polypeptide(L)'
;MFRSAIGALIPVAFVLTFVAPNESFAQLSRPAFVATEQIVVGGILGSDPTITAGLNGLLADRLLTSPFLLEIADLDDPTYTNDDNITLNVFGGFDLDGDNTNNGSGLNDFVIDPLDFDPATGGAISSFPDGTIVDSHMVAGPGTIIVGGIPLNDLTVEADFTETATTGVYEFQSTETSAFLTQEFLETQPAPAPFTGSLVDLLTAFGILPDIDADMDGTNESYSAVFTFAGISCNLYYSYIPSTQGFVATEQIVVGGILGSDPTIAAGLNALLADNLVNSPFLLEIAELDDPTYTDDDNITLNAFGGFDMDEDPTNNASGTNEFVIDPTGYDQTTGDPISSFPDGTIVDSHLTAGPGTIFVSGIPLNDLTVEADFFPGTFTGTYTFQSGETEAFLTQSFLETQPAPAPFSGTLVDLLTAFGILPDIDADMDGTNESYSAVFTFAGITCELYHSSPPATGAVEDCSNGVDDDGDGLIDCDDPDCTAICNPGGVEFRRGDVNSDGARNIADAIFMLGFLFTSGPAPACDDAADVNDDGAVNIADAIYLLGFLFTGGPDAPAPGDNCGIDPTATDPLDCATPTGGC
;
A
#
# COMPACT_ATOMS: atom_id res chain seq x y z
N MET A 1 -3.88 -9.42 -75.54
CA MET A 1 -4.83 -10.06 -74.60
C MET A 1 -4.42 -9.58 -73.22
N PHE A 2 -4.99 -8.48 -72.72
CA PHE A 2 -6.17 -8.39 -71.83
C PHE A 2 -5.99 -9.05 -70.45
N ARG A 3 -6.02 -8.19 -69.41
CA ARG A 3 -6.43 -8.42 -67.99
C ARG A 3 -5.56 -9.39 -67.17
N SER A 4 -5.44 -9.31 -65.84
CA SER A 4 -5.81 -8.40 -64.75
C SER A 4 -5.42 -9.18 -63.49
N ALA A 5 -4.69 -8.59 -62.54
CA ALA A 5 -4.72 -9.03 -61.13
C ALA A 5 -4.05 -7.94 -60.28
N ILE A 6 -4.89 -7.04 -59.78
CA ILE A 6 -4.61 -6.25 -58.59
C ILE A 6 -4.62 -7.26 -57.44
N GLY A 7 -3.43 -7.58 -56.93
CA GLY A 7 -3.27 -8.31 -55.67
C GLY A 7 -3.10 -7.28 -54.56
N ALA A 8 -4.02 -7.29 -53.61
CA ALA A 8 -4.00 -6.43 -52.44
C ALA A 8 -2.70 -6.62 -51.65
N LEU A 9 -1.97 -5.53 -51.41
CA LEU A 9 -0.95 -5.45 -50.37
C LEU A 9 -1.71 -5.34 -49.04
N ILE A 10 -1.71 -6.44 -48.28
CA ILE A 10 -2.06 -6.42 -46.86
C ILE A 10 -0.85 -5.81 -46.16
N PRO A 11 -0.96 -4.68 -45.44
CA PRO A 11 0.08 -4.29 -44.49
C PRO A 11 -0.05 -5.25 -43.31
N VAL A 12 0.88 -6.20 -43.20
CA VAL A 12 1.11 -6.90 -41.94
C VAL A 12 1.74 -5.86 -41.02
N ALA A 13 0.91 -5.25 -40.17
CA ALA A 13 1.39 -4.51 -39.03
C ALA A 13 2.09 -5.52 -38.11
N PHE A 14 3.42 -5.54 -38.14
CA PHE A 14 4.18 -6.02 -37.00
C PHE A 14 3.92 -5.02 -35.89
N VAL A 15 2.93 -5.32 -35.05
CA VAL A 15 2.88 -4.75 -33.70
C VAL A 15 4.07 -5.39 -32.99
N LEU A 16 5.15 -4.63 -32.93
CA LEU A 16 6.24 -4.92 -32.02
C LEU A 16 5.69 -4.56 -30.64
N THR A 17 5.04 -5.52 -29.98
CA THR A 17 4.76 -5.43 -28.55
C THR A 17 6.13 -5.41 -27.88
N PHE A 18 6.59 -4.21 -27.50
CA PHE A 18 7.61 -4.10 -26.48
C PHE A 18 6.95 -4.58 -25.20
N VAL A 19 7.24 -5.83 -24.83
CA VAL A 19 7.13 -6.26 -23.44
C VAL A 19 8.20 -5.44 -22.74
N ALA A 20 7.79 -4.37 -22.06
CA ALA A 20 8.64 -3.71 -21.08
C ALA A 20 9.03 -4.77 -20.04
N PRO A 21 10.25 -4.77 -19.50
CA PRO A 21 10.55 -5.62 -18.37
C PRO A 21 9.59 -5.20 -17.25
N ASN A 22 8.69 -6.10 -16.86
CA ASN A 22 8.14 -6.07 -15.53
C ASN A 22 9.36 -6.22 -14.62
N GLU A 23 9.84 -5.12 -14.06
CA GLU A 23 10.56 -5.20 -12.80
C GLU A 23 9.54 -5.83 -11.84
N SER A 24 9.80 -7.07 -11.42
CA SER A 24 9.09 -7.71 -10.33
C SER A 24 9.33 -6.84 -9.09
N PHE A 25 8.33 -6.04 -8.70
CA PHE A 25 8.36 -5.24 -7.48
C PHE A 25 8.15 -6.17 -6.28
N ALA A 26 9.13 -7.05 -6.04
CA ALA A 26 9.20 -7.83 -4.83
C ALA A 26 9.32 -6.86 -3.64
N GLN A 27 8.37 -6.95 -2.72
CA GLN A 27 8.35 -6.16 -1.50
C GLN A 27 9.60 -6.43 -0.66
N LEU A 28 10.55 -5.50 -0.70
CA LEU A 28 11.46 -5.27 0.40
C LEU A 28 10.88 -4.10 1.17
N SER A 29 10.80 -4.17 2.50
CA SER A 29 10.61 -2.98 3.33
C SER A 29 11.75 -2.02 3.01
N ARG A 30 11.52 -1.06 2.10
CA ARG A 30 12.55 -0.13 1.68
C ARG A 30 12.72 0.92 2.79
N PRO A 31 13.96 1.22 3.19
CA PRO A 31 14.21 2.11 4.29
C PRO A 31 13.67 3.50 3.94
N ALA A 32 12.64 3.94 4.65
CA ALA A 32 11.92 5.16 4.31
C ALA A 32 11.52 5.94 5.56
N PHE A 33 11.43 7.26 5.40
CA PHE A 33 11.19 8.20 6.49
C PHE A 33 10.01 9.11 6.15
N VAL A 34 9.04 9.19 7.06
CA VAL A 34 7.98 10.19 6.97
C VAL A 34 8.53 11.50 7.52
N ALA A 35 8.48 12.57 6.73
CA ALA A 35 8.82 13.92 7.16
C ALA A 35 7.70 14.46 8.06
N THR A 36 7.92 14.41 9.38
CA THR A 36 6.98 14.84 10.42
C THR A 36 7.11 16.32 10.78
N GLU A 37 8.20 16.97 10.40
CA GLU A 37 8.41 18.41 10.62
C GLU A 37 9.09 19.07 9.41
N GLN A 38 8.57 20.22 9.01
CA GLN A 38 9.06 20.99 7.87
C GLN A 38 9.01 22.48 8.21
N ILE A 39 10.17 23.14 8.27
CA ILE A 39 10.26 24.54 8.67
C ILE A 39 11.01 25.35 7.62
N VAL A 40 10.41 26.45 7.16
CA VAL A 40 11.11 27.48 6.40
C VAL A 40 11.92 28.35 7.36
N VAL A 41 13.24 28.21 7.32
CA VAL A 41 14.18 28.89 8.24
C VAL A 41 14.91 30.07 7.59
N GLY A 42 14.88 30.21 6.26
CA GLY A 42 15.65 31.24 5.55
C GLY A 42 15.29 31.45 4.07
N GLY A 43 16.20 32.08 3.33
CA GLY A 43 15.95 32.57 1.96
C GLY A 43 15.17 33.88 1.95
N ILE A 44 14.83 34.40 0.76
CA ILE A 44 14.06 35.64 0.65
C ILE A 44 12.67 35.49 1.27
N LEU A 45 12.08 34.29 1.18
CA LEU A 45 10.79 33.97 1.78
C LEU A 45 10.86 33.84 3.32
N GLY A 46 11.98 33.40 3.87
CA GLY A 46 12.22 33.34 5.32
C GLY A 46 12.70 34.65 5.97
N SER A 47 12.92 35.71 5.18
CA SER A 47 13.61 36.93 5.65
C SER A 47 12.72 38.00 6.31
N ASP A 48 11.40 37.96 6.13
CA ASP A 48 10.45 38.90 6.73
C ASP A 48 9.56 38.22 7.78
N PRO A 49 9.80 38.42 9.08
CA PRO A 49 9.07 37.75 10.17
C PRO A 49 7.54 37.94 10.15
N THR A 50 7.05 39.01 9.51
CA THR A 50 5.63 39.36 9.44
C THR A 50 4.91 38.58 8.34
N ILE A 51 5.64 38.27 7.26
CA ILE A 51 5.16 37.47 6.13
C ILE A 51 5.45 36.01 6.39
N THR A 52 6.61 35.67 6.96
CA THR A 52 6.97 34.34 7.42
C THR A 52 5.86 33.76 8.30
N ALA A 53 5.20 34.50 9.19
CA ALA A 53 4.06 33.93 9.93
C ALA A 53 2.81 33.60 9.09
N GLY A 54 2.56 34.33 7.99
CA GLY A 54 1.37 34.12 7.12
C GLY A 54 1.64 33.21 5.91
N LEU A 55 2.81 33.34 5.30
CA LEU A 55 3.33 32.46 4.26
C LEU A 55 3.80 31.13 4.84
N ASN A 56 4.46 31.10 6.01
CA ASN A 56 4.66 29.84 6.71
C ASN A 56 3.33 29.30 7.20
N GLY A 57 2.29 30.11 7.46
CA GLY A 57 0.96 29.58 7.74
C GLY A 57 0.36 28.84 6.54
N LEU A 58 0.49 29.38 5.33
CA LEU A 58 -0.04 28.77 4.10
C LEU A 58 0.84 27.62 3.56
N LEU A 59 2.16 27.79 3.61
CA LEU A 59 3.10 26.71 3.33
C LEU A 59 3.00 25.65 4.43
N ALA A 60 2.81 25.97 5.71
CA ALA A 60 2.60 24.96 6.75
C ALA A 60 1.22 24.28 6.65
N ASP A 61 0.13 24.98 6.30
CA ASP A 61 -1.17 24.35 6.03
C ASP A 61 -1.18 23.49 4.74
N ARG A 62 -0.05 23.43 4.02
CA ARG A 62 0.16 22.57 2.84
C ARG A 62 1.35 21.61 3.00
N LEU A 63 2.33 21.93 3.85
CA LEU A 63 3.56 21.17 4.10
C LEU A 63 3.47 20.39 5.43
N LEU A 64 2.82 20.93 6.48
CA LEU A 64 2.59 20.21 7.74
C LEU A 64 1.35 19.30 7.69
N THR A 65 0.39 19.57 6.80
CA THR A 65 -0.77 18.69 6.56
C THR A 65 -0.49 17.64 5.48
N SER A 66 0.58 17.80 4.72
CA SER A 66 1.02 16.85 3.68
C SER A 66 2.43 16.39 4.03
N PRO A 67 2.58 15.47 5.00
CA PRO A 67 3.86 14.83 5.23
C PRO A 67 4.30 14.18 3.92
N PHE A 68 5.59 14.26 3.62
CA PHE A 68 6.16 13.55 2.48
C PHE A 68 7.08 12.46 2.97
N LEU A 69 7.23 11.47 2.14
CA LEU A 69 8.05 10.31 2.38
C LEU A 69 9.38 10.44 1.63
N LEU A 70 10.46 10.14 2.34
CA LEU A 70 11.79 9.98 1.80
C LEU A 70 12.16 8.50 1.81
N GLU A 71 12.18 7.87 0.65
CA GLU A 71 12.65 6.49 0.49
C GLU A 71 14.12 6.49 0.08
N ILE A 72 14.93 5.71 0.80
CA ILE A 72 16.33 5.46 0.47
C ILE A 72 16.42 4.10 -0.23
N ALA A 73 16.45 4.15 -1.55
CA ALA A 73 16.67 3.00 -2.39
C ALA A 73 18.16 2.62 -2.48
N ASP A 74 18.41 1.35 -2.82
CA ASP A 74 19.75 0.79 -3.01
C ASP A 74 20.64 0.85 -1.76
N LEU A 75 20.03 0.80 -0.57
CA LEU A 75 20.75 0.77 0.71
C LEU A 75 21.31 -0.64 0.98
N ASP A 76 22.64 -0.75 0.98
CA ASP A 76 23.40 -1.96 1.34
C ASP A 76 23.61 -2.08 2.87
N ASP A 77 23.69 -0.95 3.60
CA ASP A 77 23.88 -0.88 5.06
C ASP A 77 22.59 -0.45 5.80
N PRO A 78 21.85 -1.38 6.42
CA PRO A 78 20.59 -1.08 7.11
C PRO A 78 20.77 -0.26 8.39
N THR A 79 22.02 0.01 8.80
CA THR A 79 22.31 0.88 9.95
C THR A 79 22.50 2.34 9.57
N TYR A 80 22.38 2.69 8.29
CA TYR A 80 22.58 4.03 7.75
C TYR A 80 23.94 4.62 8.17
N THR A 81 25.00 3.81 8.21
CA THR A 81 26.32 4.29 8.64
C THR A 81 27.17 4.68 7.45
N ASN A 82 27.35 3.78 6.46
CA ASN A 82 28.07 4.10 5.23
C ASN A 82 27.47 3.36 4.04
N ASP A 83 27.10 4.13 3.01
CA ASP A 83 26.53 3.61 1.78
C ASP A 83 26.88 4.51 0.60
N ASP A 84 27.26 3.91 -0.52
CA ASP A 84 27.62 4.64 -1.75
C ASP A 84 26.57 4.32 -2.80
N ASN A 85 26.19 5.30 -3.63
CA ASN A 85 25.28 5.11 -4.76
C ASN A 85 23.83 4.76 -4.35
N ILE A 86 23.36 5.35 -3.25
CA ILE A 86 21.94 5.30 -2.88
C ILE A 86 21.11 6.14 -3.85
N THR A 87 19.84 5.81 -3.98
CA THR A 87 18.86 6.65 -4.68
C THR A 87 17.85 7.19 -3.68
N LEU A 88 17.71 8.52 -3.55
CA LEU A 88 16.68 9.12 -2.69
C LEU A 88 15.43 9.39 -3.51
N ASN A 89 14.38 8.59 -3.31
CA ASN A 89 13.06 8.86 -3.87
C ASN A 89 12.24 9.68 -2.89
N VAL A 90 11.40 10.56 -3.42
CA VAL A 90 10.52 11.41 -2.62
C VAL A 90 9.10 11.25 -3.12
N PHE A 91 8.20 10.99 -2.18
CA PHE A 91 6.79 10.78 -2.45
C PHE A 91 5.96 11.70 -1.57
N GLY A 92 4.98 12.36 -2.14
CA GLY A 92 3.82 12.86 -1.42
C GLY A 92 2.94 11.72 -0.91
N GLY A 93 1.99 12.09 -0.08
CA GLY A 93 1.10 11.17 0.61
C GLY A 93 0.65 11.75 1.94
N PHE A 94 0.20 10.87 2.82
CA PHE A 94 -0.24 11.25 4.16
C PHE A 94 -0.01 10.11 5.14
N ASP A 95 0.03 10.49 6.40
CA ASP A 95 0.23 9.61 7.55
C ASP A 95 -1.12 9.06 8.02
N LEU A 96 -1.29 7.73 7.97
CA LEU A 96 -2.59 7.06 8.15
C LEU A 96 -3.07 7.10 9.60
N ASP A 97 -2.17 7.03 10.58
CA ASP A 97 -2.52 7.00 12.00
C ASP A 97 -2.62 8.42 12.64
N GLY A 98 -2.22 9.44 11.87
CA GLY A 98 -2.21 10.84 12.28
C GLY A 98 -1.31 11.14 13.49
N ASP A 99 -0.43 10.20 13.90
CA ASP A 99 0.46 10.34 15.03
C ASP A 99 1.78 11.01 14.63
N ASN A 100 1.73 12.33 14.55
CA ASN A 100 2.93 13.15 14.38
C ASN A 100 3.88 13.17 15.60
N THR A 101 3.57 12.46 16.70
CA THR A 101 4.22 12.68 18.01
C THR A 101 5.46 11.83 18.27
N ASN A 102 5.87 10.96 17.35
CA ASN A 102 7.10 10.16 17.48
C ASN A 102 7.21 9.54 18.90
N ASN A 103 6.16 8.84 19.33
CA ASN A 103 6.08 8.30 20.69
C ASN A 103 6.46 6.81 20.76
N GLY A 104 6.89 6.22 19.64
CA GLY A 104 7.28 4.81 19.56
C GLY A 104 6.10 3.83 19.60
N SER A 105 4.91 4.24 19.18
CA SER A 105 3.73 3.40 18.96
C SER A 105 3.94 2.37 17.83
N GLY A 106 4.87 2.65 16.91
CA GLY A 106 5.41 1.67 15.97
C GLY A 106 4.62 1.43 14.68
N LEU A 107 3.72 2.34 14.30
CA LEU A 107 2.96 2.24 13.04
C LEU A 107 2.78 3.63 12.41
N ASN A 108 3.88 4.26 11.98
CA ASN A 108 3.76 5.35 11.01
C ASN A 108 3.50 4.68 9.66
N ASP A 109 2.23 4.46 9.35
CA ASP A 109 1.80 3.87 8.08
C ASP A 109 1.62 5.02 7.09
N PHE A 110 2.48 5.07 6.06
CA PHE A 110 2.42 6.12 5.05
C PHE A 110 1.88 5.57 3.73
N VAL A 111 0.85 6.24 3.22
CA VAL A 111 0.27 5.91 1.92
C VAL A 111 0.79 6.91 0.90
N ILE A 112 1.45 6.39 -0.13
CA ILE A 112 2.05 7.19 -1.21
C ILE A 112 0.98 7.65 -2.20
N ASP A 113 1.08 8.89 -2.66
CA ASP A 113 0.30 9.41 -3.79
C ASP A 113 0.71 8.68 -5.09
N PRO A 114 -0.21 7.95 -5.76
CA PRO A 114 0.04 7.30 -7.04
C PRO A 114 0.54 8.26 -8.14
N LEU A 115 0.22 9.55 -8.06
CA LEU A 115 0.66 10.56 -9.02
C LEU A 115 2.16 10.83 -8.96
N ASP A 116 2.87 10.38 -7.93
CA ASP A 116 4.31 10.48 -7.82
C ASP A 116 5.08 9.40 -8.59
N PHE A 117 4.37 8.54 -9.32
CA PHE A 117 4.97 7.56 -10.24
C PHE A 117 4.77 7.96 -11.71
N ASP A 118 5.81 7.79 -12.52
CA ASP A 118 5.71 7.97 -13.97
C ASP A 118 4.85 6.82 -14.55
N PRO A 119 3.69 7.11 -15.18
CA PRO A 119 2.75 6.08 -15.62
C PRO A 119 3.27 5.23 -16.79
N ALA A 120 4.35 5.63 -17.46
CA ALA A 120 4.97 4.87 -18.55
C ALA A 120 6.12 3.97 -18.06
N THR A 121 6.78 4.33 -16.96
CA THR A 121 7.98 3.62 -16.46
C THR A 121 7.81 2.98 -15.09
N GLY A 122 6.81 3.38 -14.30
CA GLY A 122 6.58 2.94 -12.92
C GLY A 122 7.61 3.46 -11.91
N GLY A 123 8.58 4.28 -12.34
CA GLY A 123 9.58 4.88 -11.45
C GLY A 123 9.06 6.14 -10.76
N ALA A 124 9.66 6.49 -9.63
CA ALA A 124 9.36 7.74 -8.92
C ALA A 124 9.66 8.96 -9.80
N ILE A 125 8.74 9.92 -9.85
CA ILE A 125 8.88 11.19 -10.58
C ILE A 125 9.97 12.06 -9.92
N SER A 126 10.01 12.06 -8.58
CA SER A 126 10.99 12.77 -7.78
C SER A 126 12.04 11.80 -7.24
N SER A 127 13.17 11.68 -7.93
CA SER A 127 14.26 10.77 -7.61
C SER A 127 15.62 11.46 -7.72
N PHE A 128 16.47 11.28 -6.71
CA PHE A 128 17.86 11.72 -6.69
C PHE A 128 18.80 10.51 -6.73
N PRO A 129 19.26 10.08 -7.91
CA PRO A 129 20.26 9.02 -8.00
C PRO A 129 21.62 9.52 -7.52
N ASP A 130 22.54 8.57 -7.29
CA ASP A 130 23.94 8.82 -6.96
C ASP A 130 24.18 9.53 -5.61
N GLY A 131 23.26 9.39 -4.66
CA GLY A 131 23.45 9.88 -3.29
C GLY A 131 24.47 9.04 -2.50
N THR A 132 24.86 9.54 -1.34
CA THR A 132 25.82 8.86 -0.45
C THR A 132 25.44 9.04 1.01
N ILE A 133 25.71 8.03 1.83
CA ILE A 133 25.70 8.10 3.29
C ILE A 133 27.13 7.86 3.78
N VAL A 134 27.69 8.80 4.55
CA VAL A 134 29.03 8.65 5.15
C VAL A 134 28.98 9.06 6.60
N ASP A 135 29.41 8.18 7.51
CA ASP A 135 29.36 8.39 8.97
C ASP A 135 27.96 8.85 9.45
N SER A 136 26.91 8.21 8.94
CA SER A 136 25.49 8.53 9.22
C SER A 136 25.01 9.89 8.73
N HIS A 137 25.73 10.48 7.78
CA HIS A 137 25.35 11.72 7.11
C HIS A 137 25.04 11.45 5.62
N MET A 138 23.79 11.69 5.21
CA MET A 138 23.32 11.58 3.84
C MET A 138 23.54 12.87 3.06
N VAL A 139 23.88 12.73 1.79
CA VAL A 139 23.80 13.80 0.78
C VAL A 139 23.17 13.25 -0.49
N ALA A 140 22.08 13.86 -0.96
CA ALA A 140 21.39 13.49 -2.21
C ALA A 140 20.85 14.74 -2.95
N GLY A 141 20.96 14.74 -4.28
CA GLY A 141 20.60 15.88 -5.15
C GLY A 141 21.81 16.54 -5.81
N PRO A 142 21.65 17.74 -6.42
CA PRO A 142 20.45 18.56 -6.45
C PRO A 142 19.36 18.01 -7.37
N GLY A 143 18.10 18.34 -7.08
CA GLY A 143 16.97 18.08 -7.97
C GLY A 143 15.71 18.81 -7.55
N THR A 144 14.57 18.41 -8.12
CA THR A 144 13.26 18.96 -7.75
C THR A 144 12.48 17.90 -6.99
N ILE A 145 11.94 18.26 -5.83
CA ILE A 145 10.93 17.45 -5.14
C ILE A 145 9.59 18.15 -5.17
N ILE A 146 8.52 17.38 -5.23
CA ILE A 146 7.15 17.88 -5.16
C ILE A 146 6.59 17.43 -3.82
N VAL A 147 6.24 18.38 -2.94
CA VAL A 147 5.69 18.09 -1.61
C VAL A 147 4.31 18.72 -1.53
N GLY A 148 3.24 17.91 -1.44
CA GLY A 148 1.86 18.43 -1.43
C GLY A 148 1.58 19.34 -2.64
N GLY A 149 2.12 18.97 -3.81
CA GLY A 149 2.04 19.78 -5.04
C GLY A 149 2.98 20.99 -5.10
N ILE A 150 3.86 21.21 -4.11
CA ILE A 150 4.84 22.30 -4.08
C ILE A 150 6.18 21.85 -4.68
N PRO A 151 6.61 22.40 -5.84
CA PRO A 151 7.87 22.02 -6.46
C PRO A 151 9.04 22.77 -5.80
N LEU A 152 9.80 22.11 -4.93
CA LEU A 152 11.05 22.60 -4.35
C LEU A 152 12.21 22.29 -5.30
N ASN A 153 12.63 23.29 -6.07
CA ASN A 153 13.63 23.13 -7.12
C ASN A 153 15.06 23.36 -6.63
N ASP A 154 16.01 22.65 -7.24
CA ASP A 154 17.45 22.70 -6.95
C ASP A 154 17.79 22.37 -5.47
N LEU A 155 16.98 21.48 -4.89
CA LEU A 155 17.10 21.02 -3.52
C LEU A 155 18.20 19.95 -3.41
N THR A 156 19.12 20.10 -2.46
CA THR A 156 20.09 19.05 -2.07
C THR A 156 19.83 18.62 -0.63
N VAL A 157 19.27 17.44 -0.41
CA VAL A 157 18.96 16.95 0.93
C VAL A 157 20.25 16.48 1.59
N GLU A 158 20.64 17.17 2.66
CA GLU A 158 21.70 16.78 3.57
C GLU A 158 21.07 16.43 4.92
N ALA A 159 21.28 15.22 5.44
CA ALA A 159 20.63 14.79 6.67
C ALA A 159 21.48 13.85 7.53
N ASP A 160 21.34 13.97 8.84
CA ASP A 160 21.95 13.07 9.82
C ASP A 160 20.91 12.04 10.29
N PHE A 161 21.32 10.76 10.37
CA PHE A 161 20.51 9.68 10.93
C PHE A 161 20.91 9.35 12.36
N THR A 162 19.92 9.10 13.22
CA THR A 162 20.13 8.69 14.61
C THR A 162 19.18 7.56 14.99
N GLU A 163 19.72 6.45 15.51
CA GLU A 163 18.89 5.38 16.06
C GLU A 163 18.20 5.86 17.35
N THR A 164 16.90 5.61 17.46
CA THR A 164 16.09 6.00 18.62
C THR A 164 16.32 5.06 19.81
N ALA A 165 15.54 5.23 20.89
CA ALA A 165 15.57 4.31 22.01
C ALA A 165 15.01 2.90 21.66
N THR A 166 14.21 2.81 20.59
CA THR A 166 13.69 1.55 20.06
C THR A 166 14.64 1.06 18.97
N THR A 167 15.24 -0.11 19.20
CA THR A 167 16.21 -0.69 18.26
C THR A 167 15.60 -0.89 16.88
N GLY A 168 16.33 -0.48 15.84
CA GLY A 168 15.88 -0.58 14.45
C GLY A 168 14.98 0.56 13.97
N VAL A 169 14.65 1.52 14.84
CA VAL A 169 13.89 2.74 14.48
C VAL A 169 14.86 3.91 14.43
N TYR A 170 14.86 4.64 13.31
CA TYR A 170 15.79 5.73 13.05
C TYR A 170 15.03 7.04 12.85
N GLU A 171 15.58 8.13 13.36
CA GLU A 171 15.18 9.50 13.02
C GLU A 171 16.16 10.07 12.00
N PHE A 172 15.65 10.91 11.10
CA PHE A 172 16.48 11.76 10.24
C PHE A 172 16.25 13.23 10.60
N GLN A 173 17.32 14.01 10.54
CA GLN A 173 17.27 15.46 10.67
C GLN A 173 18.07 16.08 9.54
N SER A 174 17.42 16.87 8.69
CA SER A 174 18.13 17.60 7.65
C SER A 174 18.90 18.77 8.24
N THR A 175 20.00 19.13 7.58
CA THR A 175 20.61 20.46 7.72
C THR A 175 19.76 21.50 6.99
N GLU A 176 20.15 22.78 7.05
CA GLU A 176 19.49 23.85 6.31
C GLU A 176 19.66 23.63 4.80
N THR A 177 18.58 23.22 4.12
CA THR A 177 18.60 22.95 2.69
C THR A 177 18.00 24.10 1.90
N SER A 178 18.72 24.59 0.88
CA SER A 178 18.22 25.65 -0.01
C SER A 178 17.43 25.07 -1.17
N ALA A 179 16.34 25.73 -1.53
CA ALA A 179 15.58 25.50 -2.75
C ALA A 179 14.99 26.82 -3.26
N PHE A 180 14.38 26.80 -4.44
CA PHE A 180 13.60 27.92 -4.93
C PHE A 180 12.21 27.51 -5.43
N LEU A 181 11.29 28.47 -5.34
CA LEU A 181 9.94 28.40 -5.88
C LEU A 181 9.85 29.35 -7.08
N THR A 182 9.32 28.86 -8.20
CA THR A 182 9.15 29.70 -9.38
C THR A 182 8.01 30.71 -9.16
N GLN A 183 8.13 31.89 -9.76
CA GLN A 183 7.07 32.88 -9.74
C GLN A 183 5.80 32.32 -10.41
N GLU A 184 5.95 31.56 -11.49
CA GLU A 184 4.84 30.89 -12.17
C GLU A 184 4.03 30.00 -11.22
N PHE A 185 4.70 29.17 -10.41
CA PHE A 185 4.02 28.36 -9.40
C PHE A 185 3.31 29.23 -8.35
N LEU A 186 3.98 30.25 -7.80
CA LEU A 186 3.36 31.11 -6.79
C LEU A 186 2.18 31.95 -7.32
N GLU A 187 2.10 32.18 -8.63
CA GLU A 187 0.95 32.86 -9.25
C GLU A 187 -0.30 31.99 -9.27
N THR A 188 -0.16 30.66 -9.29
CA THR A 188 -1.32 29.74 -9.22
C THR A 188 -1.89 29.62 -7.81
N GLN A 189 -1.11 30.00 -6.80
CA GLN A 189 -1.49 29.88 -5.39
C GLN A 189 -2.27 31.11 -4.91
N PRO A 190 -3.44 30.93 -4.26
CA PRO A 190 -4.24 32.04 -3.75
C PRO A 190 -3.59 32.70 -2.53
N ALA A 191 -3.69 34.03 -2.44
CA ALA A 191 -3.28 34.74 -1.24
C ALA A 191 -4.23 34.43 -0.05
N PRO A 192 -3.70 34.25 1.17
CA PRO A 192 -4.52 34.01 2.34
C PRO A 192 -5.32 35.25 2.74
N ALA A 193 -6.51 35.04 3.32
CA ALA A 193 -7.30 36.13 3.88
C ALA A 193 -6.50 36.88 4.96
N PRO A 194 -6.62 38.24 5.06
CA PRO A 194 -7.56 39.12 4.36
C PRO A 194 -7.05 39.65 3.01
N PHE A 195 -5.92 39.15 2.52
CA PHE A 195 -5.37 39.56 1.22
C PHE A 195 -6.16 38.93 0.08
N THR A 196 -6.06 39.51 -1.10
CA THR A 196 -6.76 39.05 -2.31
C THR A 196 -5.77 39.04 -3.46
N GLY A 197 -5.90 38.09 -4.40
CA GLY A 197 -4.95 37.91 -5.49
C GLY A 197 -4.13 36.64 -5.29
N SER A 198 -2.98 36.55 -5.94
CA SER A 198 -2.05 35.42 -5.81
C SER A 198 -1.02 35.63 -4.68
N LEU A 199 -0.25 34.58 -4.35
CA LEU A 199 0.90 34.73 -3.47
C LEU A 199 1.92 35.74 -4.02
N VAL A 200 2.11 35.82 -5.34
CA VAL A 200 2.99 36.84 -5.95
C VAL A 200 2.46 38.25 -5.72
N ASP A 201 1.14 38.48 -5.79
CA ASP A 201 0.54 39.77 -5.45
C ASP A 201 0.83 40.15 -3.99
N LEU A 202 0.73 39.17 -3.08
CA LEU A 202 1.04 39.34 -1.66
C LEU A 202 2.51 39.71 -1.45
N LEU A 203 3.44 38.89 -1.97
CA LEU A 203 4.88 39.11 -1.84
C LEU A 203 5.28 40.49 -2.38
N THR A 204 4.74 40.86 -3.55
CA THR A 204 4.96 42.17 -4.17
C THR A 204 4.43 43.31 -3.30
N ALA A 205 3.26 43.16 -2.66
CA ALA A 205 2.68 44.17 -1.78
C ALA A 205 3.58 44.48 -0.56
N PHE A 206 4.38 43.51 -0.13
CA PHE A 206 5.37 43.67 0.93
C PHE A 206 6.78 44.02 0.41
N GLY A 207 6.96 44.14 -0.90
CA GLY A 207 8.25 44.49 -1.50
C GLY A 207 9.24 43.32 -1.61
N ILE A 208 8.75 42.08 -1.49
CA ILE A 208 9.51 40.87 -1.79
C ILE A 208 9.41 40.63 -3.30
N LEU A 209 10.56 40.69 -3.97
CA LEU A 209 10.71 40.46 -5.41
C LEU A 209 11.52 39.18 -5.63
N PRO A 210 11.37 38.51 -6.79
CA PRO A 210 12.19 37.35 -7.11
C PRO A 210 13.69 37.67 -7.03
N ASP A 211 14.48 36.73 -6.51
CA ASP A 211 15.92 36.88 -6.27
C ASP A 211 16.78 35.81 -6.98
N ILE A 212 16.15 34.81 -7.58
CA ILE A 212 16.78 33.72 -8.33
C ILE A 212 16.43 33.82 -9.81
N ASP A 213 17.46 33.72 -10.66
CA ASP A 213 17.42 33.55 -12.12
C ASP A 213 17.50 32.05 -12.42
N ALA A 214 16.34 31.40 -12.51
CA ALA A 214 16.24 29.95 -12.58
C ALA A 214 16.55 29.41 -13.98
N ASP A 215 16.22 30.17 -15.03
CA ASP A 215 16.48 29.78 -16.42
C ASP A 215 17.77 30.37 -17.01
N MET A 216 18.51 31.15 -16.21
CA MET A 216 19.76 31.83 -16.56
C MET A 216 19.62 32.83 -17.71
N ASP A 217 18.44 33.44 -17.89
CA ASP A 217 18.20 34.48 -18.90
C ASP A 217 18.63 35.89 -18.46
N GLY A 218 19.03 36.05 -17.19
CA GLY A 218 19.49 37.29 -16.60
C GLY A 218 18.38 38.11 -15.93
N THR A 219 17.16 37.58 -15.86
CA THR A 219 16.08 38.10 -15.03
C THR A 219 15.93 37.25 -13.78
N ASN A 220 15.30 37.78 -12.73
CA ASN A 220 14.97 36.97 -11.58
C ASN A 220 13.47 36.74 -11.63
N GLU A 221 13.08 35.47 -11.61
CA GLU A 221 11.71 34.97 -11.75
C GLU A 221 11.43 33.83 -10.78
N SER A 222 12.32 33.60 -9.80
CA SER A 222 12.14 32.64 -8.71
C SER A 222 12.51 33.23 -7.35
N TYR A 223 11.95 32.65 -6.29
CA TYR A 223 12.13 33.10 -4.90
C TYR A 223 12.91 32.04 -4.11
N SER A 224 14.02 32.43 -3.49
CA SER A 224 14.81 31.55 -2.63
C SER A 224 14.12 31.24 -1.30
N ALA A 225 14.25 29.99 -0.86
CA ALA A 225 13.80 29.51 0.44
C ALA A 225 14.82 28.53 1.03
N VAL A 226 14.88 28.46 2.36
CA VAL A 226 15.71 27.49 3.07
C VAL A 226 14.82 26.71 4.03
N PHE A 227 14.93 25.40 4.00
CA PHE A 227 14.09 24.46 4.73
C PHE A 227 14.92 23.62 5.69
N THR A 228 14.30 23.16 6.77
CA THR A 228 14.78 22.04 7.56
C THR A 228 13.66 21.01 7.67
N PHE A 229 14.01 19.75 7.48
CA PHE A 229 13.11 18.60 7.55
C PHE A 229 13.54 17.71 8.72
N ALA A 230 12.56 17.08 9.38
CA ALA A 230 12.82 16.00 10.31
C ALA A 230 11.79 14.90 10.11
N GLY A 231 12.14 13.68 10.48
CA GLY A 231 11.24 12.54 10.34
C GLY A 231 11.75 11.27 10.97
N ILE A 232 10.95 10.21 10.84
CA ILE A 232 11.18 8.91 11.46
C ILE A 232 10.94 7.79 10.46
N SER A 233 11.68 6.70 10.63
CA SER A 233 11.54 5.49 9.84
C SER A 233 10.11 4.94 9.93
N CYS A 234 9.57 4.48 8.80
CA CYS A 234 8.17 4.05 8.66
C CYS A 234 8.05 2.81 7.78
N ASN A 235 6.86 2.22 7.75
CA ASN A 235 6.51 1.17 6.79
C ASN A 235 5.78 1.80 5.60
N LEU A 236 6.08 1.30 4.40
CA LEU A 236 5.49 1.79 3.16
C LEU A 236 4.42 0.84 2.65
N TYR A 237 3.29 1.41 2.24
CA TYR A 237 2.30 0.70 1.43
C TYR A 237 2.27 1.36 0.05
N TYR A 238 2.70 0.61 -0.97
CA TYR A 238 2.53 1.03 -2.35
C TYR A 238 1.05 0.93 -2.73
N SER A 239 0.52 1.98 -3.33
CA SER A 239 -0.77 1.91 -4.03
C SER A 239 -0.48 1.76 -5.51
N TYR A 240 -0.46 0.52 -6.01
CA TYR A 240 -0.52 0.30 -7.45
C TYR A 240 -1.19 -1.02 -7.82
N ILE A 241 -2.50 -0.97 -7.98
CA ILE A 241 -3.27 -1.94 -8.79
C ILE A 241 -4.24 -1.11 -9.65
N PRO A 242 -4.57 -1.51 -10.89
CA PRO A 242 -5.31 -0.66 -11.81
C PRO A 242 -6.65 -0.29 -11.18
N SER A 243 -6.95 0.99 -11.29
CA SER A 243 -8.12 1.58 -10.67
C SER A 243 -9.40 0.86 -11.08
N THR A 244 -10.28 0.63 -10.10
CA THR A 244 -11.64 0.17 -10.35
C THR A 244 -12.60 1.35 -10.33
N GLN A 245 -13.69 1.24 -11.07
CA GLN A 245 -14.77 2.21 -10.93
C GLN A 245 -15.53 1.89 -9.65
N GLY A 246 -15.64 2.89 -8.78
CA GLY A 246 -16.42 2.79 -7.57
C GLY A 246 -17.32 4.00 -7.39
N PHE A 247 -17.92 4.09 -6.21
CA PHE A 247 -18.74 5.20 -5.76
C PHE A 247 -18.21 5.70 -4.43
N VAL A 248 -18.11 7.01 -4.29
CA VAL A 248 -17.81 7.65 -3.02
C VAL A 248 -19.11 8.16 -2.41
N ALA A 249 -19.38 7.80 -1.16
CA ALA A 249 -20.55 8.28 -0.43
C ALA A 249 -20.35 9.73 0.02
N THR A 250 -20.82 10.67 -0.82
CA THR A 250 -20.72 12.11 -0.58
C THR A 250 -21.73 12.64 0.44
N GLU A 251 -22.78 11.89 0.77
CA GLU A 251 -23.78 12.27 1.76
C GLU A 251 -24.29 11.06 2.56
N GLN A 252 -24.43 11.24 3.86
CA GLN A 252 -24.80 10.17 4.80
C GLN A 252 -25.64 10.78 5.92
N ILE A 253 -26.90 10.35 6.06
CA ILE A 253 -27.86 10.98 6.98
C ILE A 253 -28.55 9.92 7.82
N VAL A 254 -28.59 10.11 9.14
CA VAL A 254 -29.48 9.33 10.03
C VAL A 254 -30.89 9.90 9.91
N VAL A 255 -31.80 9.11 9.37
CA VAL A 255 -33.20 9.49 9.13
C VAL A 255 -34.20 8.81 10.07
N GLY A 256 -33.79 7.75 10.78
CA GLY A 256 -34.69 6.96 11.63
C GLY A 256 -34.00 6.07 12.66
N GLY A 257 -34.74 5.06 13.16
CA GLY A 257 -34.32 4.24 14.30
C GLY A 257 -34.50 4.95 15.63
N ILE A 258 -34.06 4.32 16.73
CA ILE A 258 -34.13 4.95 18.06
C ILE A 258 -33.25 6.19 18.13
N LEU A 259 -32.13 6.21 17.40
CA LEU A 259 -31.25 7.37 17.28
C LEU A 259 -31.87 8.53 16.49
N GLY A 260 -32.65 8.25 15.45
CA GLY A 260 -33.38 9.27 14.67
C GLY A 260 -34.67 9.77 15.31
N SER A 261 -35.09 9.21 16.45
CA SER A 261 -36.41 9.49 17.05
C SER A 261 -36.52 10.84 17.79
N ASP A 262 -35.40 11.44 18.22
CA ASP A 262 -35.35 12.75 18.86
C ASP A 262 -34.73 13.80 17.90
N PRO A 263 -35.51 14.79 17.42
CA PRO A 263 -35.02 15.81 16.49
C PRO A 263 -33.87 16.68 17.02
N THR A 264 -33.74 16.78 18.34
CA THR A 264 -32.71 17.59 19.02
C THR A 264 -31.38 16.83 19.07
N ILE A 265 -31.45 15.51 19.25
CA ILE A 265 -30.27 14.63 19.21
C ILE A 265 -29.88 14.34 17.77
N ALA A 266 -30.83 14.14 16.87
CA ALA A 266 -30.56 13.95 15.45
C ALA A 266 -29.70 15.09 14.90
N ALA A 267 -29.95 16.35 15.27
CA ALA A 267 -29.09 17.47 14.86
C ALA A 267 -27.66 17.40 15.42
N GLY A 268 -27.48 16.96 16.67
CA GLY A 268 -26.17 16.83 17.32
C GLY A 268 -25.39 15.59 16.89
N LEU A 269 -26.09 14.47 16.68
CA LEU A 269 -25.55 13.23 16.13
C LEU A 269 -25.23 13.39 14.65
N ASN A 270 -26.08 14.07 13.87
CA ASN A 270 -25.78 14.41 12.48
C ASN A 270 -24.57 15.33 12.38
N ALA A 271 -24.36 16.26 13.32
CA ALA A 271 -23.15 17.08 13.35
C ALA A 271 -21.91 16.26 13.72
N LEU A 272 -22.01 15.38 14.72
CA LEU A 272 -20.91 14.49 15.11
C LEU A 272 -20.56 13.50 13.99
N LEU A 273 -21.56 12.89 13.36
CA LEU A 273 -21.38 12.00 12.22
C LEU A 273 -20.87 12.80 11.02
N ALA A 274 -21.43 13.97 10.69
CA ALA A 274 -20.89 14.79 9.61
C ALA A 274 -19.41 15.18 9.85
N ASP A 275 -19.01 15.53 11.07
CA ASP A 275 -17.61 15.87 11.36
C ASP A 275 -16.68 14.63 11.24
N ASN A 276 -17.16 13.41 11.50
CA ASN A 276 -16.40 12.18 11.32
C ASN A 276 -16.48 11.60 9.89
N LEU A 277 -17.52 11.94 9.12
CA LEU A 277 -17.81 11.39 7.80
C LEU A 277 -17.36 12.30 6.64
N VAL A 278 -17.36 13.62 6.84
CA VAL A 278 -16.88 14.60 5.84
C VAL A 278 -15.36 14.55 5.70
N ASN A 279 -14.64 14.25 6.78
CA ASN A 279 -13.18 14.10 6.76
C ASN A 279 -12.74 12.66 6.39
N SER A 280 -13.68 11.73 6.23
CA SER A 280 -13.41 10.31 5.98
C SER A 280 -14.61 9.69 5.27
N PRO A 281 -14.74 9.90 3.95
CA PRO A 281 -15.82 9.30 3.17
C PRO A 281 -15.64 7.77 3.10
N PHE A 282 -16.73 7.02 3.04
CA PHE A 282 -16.64 5.61 2.69
C PHE A 282 -16.83 5.42 1.17
N LEU A 283 -16.10 4.44 0.66
CA LEU A 283 -16.02 4.09 -0.73
C LEU A 283 -16.79 2.77 -0.92
N LEU A 284 -17.51 2.67 -2.02
CA LEU A 284 -18.21 1.46 -2.44
C LEU A 284 -17.65 1.02 -3.78
N GLU A 285 -17.15 -0.19 -3.84
CA GLU A 285 -16.74 -0.84 -5.08
C GLU A 285 -17.79 -1.89 -5.46
N ILE A 286 -18.18 -1.91 -6.73
CA ILE A 286 -19.04 -2.98 -7.27
C ILE A 286 -18.14 -3.88 -8.10
N ALA A 287 -17.68 -4.97 -7.49
CA ALA A 287 -16.92 -6.00 -8.16
C ALA A 287 -17.83 -6.89 -9.02
N GLU A 288 -17.22 -7.55 -10.01
CA GLU A 288 -17.91 -8.47 -10.93
C GLU A 288 -19.01 -7.81 -11.77
N LEU A 289 -18.92 -6.49 -11.99
CA LEU A 289 -19.84 -5.75 -12.85
C LEU A 289 -19.61 -6.09 -14.34
N ASP A 290 -20.55 -6.81 -14.93
CA ASP A 290 -20.60 -7.16 -16.35
C ASP A 290 -21.28 -6.05 -17.20
N ASP A 291 -22.20 -5.28 -16.62
CA ASP A 291 -22.91 -4.16 -17.26
C ASP A 291 -22.43 -2.78 -16.73
N PRO A 292 -21.57 -2.06 -17.47
CA PRO A 292 -21.06 -0.74 -17.06
C PRO A 292 -22.13 0.37 -17.08
N THR A 293 -23.38 0.05 -17.42
CA THR A 293 -24.50 0.98 -17.34
C THR A 293 -25.29 0.87 -16.04
N TYR A 294 -24.94 -0.06 -15.15
CA TYR A 294 -25.61 -0.29 -13.88
C TYR A 294 -27.12 -0.49 -14.08
N THR A 295 -27.52 -1.24 -15.11
CA THR A 295 -28.94 -1.50 -15.41
C THR A 295 -29.38 -2.85 -14.88
N ASP A 296 -28.72 -3.93 -15.33
CA ASP A 296 -29.05 -5.29 -14.91
C ASP A 296 -27.76 -6.11 -14.77
N ASP A 297 -27.49 -6.58 -13.55
CA ASP A 297 -26.32 -7.40 -13.22
C ASP A 297 -26.64 -8.36 -12.08
N ASP A 298 -26.36 -9.64 -12.26
CA ASP A 298 -26.63 -10.68 -11.26
C ASP A 298 -25.30 -11.11 -10.64
N ASN A 299 -25.28 -11.43 -9.33
CA ASN A 299 -24.09 -11.96 -8.66
C ASN A 299 -22.94 -10.95 -8.60
N ILE A 300 -23.25 -9.69 -8.34
CA ILE A 300 -22.24 -8.67 -8.04
C ILE A 300 -21.78 -8.81 -6.59
N THR A 301 -20.55 -8.40 -6.34
CA THR A 301 -20.02 -8.27 -4.98
C THR A 301 -19.86 -6.80 -4.65
N LEU A 302 -20.53 -6.32 -3.59
CA LEU A 302 -20.38 -4.95 -3.13
C LEU A 302 -19.33 -4.92 -2.02
N ASN A 303 -18.19 -4.27 -2.26
CA ASN A 303 -17.18 -4.04 -1.22
C ASN A 303 -17.34 -2.62 -0.68
N ALA A 304 -17.04 -2.45 0.60
CA ALA A 304 -17.05 -1.15 1.25
C ALA A 304 -15.72 -0.88 1.94
N PHE A 305 -15.18 0.31 1.72
CA PHE A 305 -13.86 0.70 2.20
C PHE A 305 -13.89 2.06 2.89
N GLY A 306 -12.96 2.27 3.81
CA GLY A 306 -12.49 3.61 4.13
C GLY A 306 -11.55 4.11 3.05
N GLY A 307 -11.32 5.42 3.01
CA GLY A 307 -10.31 6.00 2.13
C GLY A 307 -10.33 7.52 2.21
N PHE A 308 -9.54 8.14 1.35
CA PHE A 308 -9.35 9.59 1.34
C PHE A 308 -9.32 10.12 -0.09
N ASP A 309 -9.68 11.39 -0.20
CA ASP A 309 -9.76 12.14 -1.44
C ASP A 309 -8.39 12.71 -1.81
N MET A 310 -7.86 12.37 -2.98
CA MET A 310 -6.52 12.80 -3.40
C MET A 310 -6.49 14.25 -3.88
N ASP A 311 -7.59 14.77 -4.44
CA ASP A 311 -7.59 16.11 -5.03
C ASP A 311 -8.04 17.22 -4.06
N GLU A 312 -8.37 16.84 -2.81
CA GLU A 312 -8.89 17.68 -1.75
C GLU A 312 -10.07 18.59 -2.21
N ASP A 313 -10.82 18.23 -3.26
CA ASP A 313 -12.01 19.00 -3.68
C ASP A 313 -13.26 18.54 -2.89
N PRO A 314 -13.67 19.28 -1.84
CA PRO A 314 -14.81 18.90 -1.02
C PRO A 314 -16.14 18.96 -1.77
N THR A 315 -16.16 19.54 -2.98
CA THR A 315 -17.37 19.64 -3.79
C THR A 315 -17.64 18.39 -4.60
N ASN A 316 -16.65 17.50 -4.73
CA ASN A 316 -16.75 16.16 -5.33
C ASN A 316 -17.75 16.13 -6.50
N ASN A 317 -17.49 17.00 -7.48
CA ASN A 317 -18.49 17.47 -8.45
C ASN A 317 -18.45 16.70 -9.79
N ALA A 318 -17.78 15.55 -9.81
CA ALA A 318 -17.58 14.70 -10.99
C ALA A 318 -16.99 15.44 -12.20
N SER A 319 -15.99 16.29 -11.97
CA SER A 319 -15.10 16.83 -12.99
C SER A 319 -14.37 15.73 -13.80
N GLY A 320 -14.35 14.49 -13.29
CA GLY A 320 -13.60 13.37 -13.85
C GLY A 320 -12.18 13.24 -13.27
N THR A 321 -11.90 13.90 -12.15
CA THR A 321 -10.63 13.82 -11.39
C THR A 321 -10.82 13.30 -9.97
N ASN A 322 -12.00 12.80 -9.63
CA ASN A 322 -12.29 12.28 -8.29
C ASN A 322 -11.54 10.97 -8.08
N GLU A 323 -10.35 11.07 -7.50
CA GLU A 323 -9.43 9.98 -7.27
C GLU A 323 -9.37 9.69 -5.78
N PHE A 324 -9.71 8.47 -5.39
CA PHE A 324 -9.72 8.04 -3.99
C PHE A 324 -8.79 6.88 -3.81
N VAL A 325 -8.02 6.91 -2.74
CA VAL A 325 -7.20 5.76 -2.34
C VAL A 325 -7.86 5.09 -1.15
N ILE A 326 -7.99 3.79 -1.25
CA ILE A 326 -8.55 2.94 -0.21
C ILE A 326 -7.58 2.87 0.96
N ASP A 327 -8.13 2.92 2.17
CA ASP A 327 -7.39 2.70 3.40
C ASP A 327 -6.90 1.23 3.47
N PRO A 328 -5.60 0.97 3.69
CA PRO A 328 -5.07 -0.38 3.85
C PRO A 328 -5.80 -1.22 4.91
N THR A 329 -6.31 -0.58 5.96
CA THR A 329 -7.07 -1.25 7.03
C THR A 329 -8.44 -1.76 6.57
N GLY A 330 -8.88 -1.40 5.36
CA GLY A 330 -10.04 -1.98 4.69
C GLY A 330 -9.83 -3.42 4.22
N TYR A 331 -8.59 -3.92 4.23
CA TYR A 331 -8.21 -5.28 3.85
C TYR A 331 -7.75 -6.12 5.04
N ASP A 332 -8.05 -7.41 4.99
CA ASP A 332 -7.42 -8.39 5.86
C ASP A 332 -5.95 -8.52 5.46
N GLN A 333 -5.06 -8.15 6.38
CA GLN A 333 -3.62 -8.05 6.11
C GLN A 333 -2.92 -9.39 5.87
N THR A 334 -3.63 -10.52 6.04
CA THR A 334 -3.09 -11.87 5.80
C THR A 334 -3.58 -12.44 4.47
N THR A 335 -4.81 -12.13 4.09
CA THR A 335 -5.46 -12.72 2.90
C THR A 335 -5.61 -11.75 1.75
N GLY A 336 -5.45 -10.45 1.99
CA GLY A 336 -5.68 -9.40 0.99
C GLY A 336 -7.16 -9.17 0.65
N ASP A 337 -8.08 -9.91 1.27
CA ASP A 337 -9.52 -9.80 1.03
C ASP A 337 -10.11 -8.55 1.71
N PRO A 338 -11.12 -7.87 1.11
CA PRO A 338 -11.86 -6.80 1.77
C PRO A 338 -12.51 -7.25 3.08
N ILE A 339 -12.31 -6.49 4.16
CA ILE A 339 -12.94 -6.78 5.48
C ILE A 339 -14.46 -6.60 5.41
N SER A 340 -14.94 -5.67 4.58
CA SER A 340 -16.37 -5.43 4.36
C SER A 340 -16.75 -5.75 2.92
N SER A 341 -17.34 -6.94 2.75
CA SER A 341 -17.79 -7.44 1.45
C SER A 341 -19.18 -8.05 1.57
N PHE A 342 -20.04 -7.75 0.58
CA PHE A 342 -21.39 -8.28 0.42
C PHE A 342 -21.44 -9.09 -0.87
N PRO A 343 -21.15 -10.40 -0.82
CA PRO A 343 -21.33 -11.27 -1.97
C PRO A 343 -22.81 -11.47 -2.27
N ASP A 344 -23.10 -12.01 -3.45
CA ASP A 344 -24.46 -12.37 -3.92
C ASP A 344 -25.42 -11.17 -4.07
N GLY A 345 -24.91 -9.96 -4.29
CA GLY A 345 -25.71 -8.79 -4.62
C GLY A 345 -26.33 -8.87 -6.02
N THR A 346 -27.28 -7.98 -6.29
CA THR A 346 -27.90 -7.85 -7.62
C THR A 346 -28.19 -6.40 -7.95
N ILE A 347 -28.09 -6.04 -9.23
CA ILE A 347 -28.63 -4.82 -9.82
C ILE A 347 -29.75 -5.23 -10.78
N VAL A 348 -30.97 -4.74 -10.57
CA VAL A 348 -32.10 -5.01 -11.48
C VAL A 348 -32.84 -3.72 -11.75
N ASP A 349 -33.08 -3.37 -13.01
CA ASP A 349 -33.70 -2.10 -13.43
C ASP A 349 -33.03 -0.86 -12.76
N SER A 350 -31.70 -0.86 -12.68
CA SER A 350 -30.86 0.15 -11.99
C SER A 350 -31.05 0.27 -10.48
N HIS A 351 -31.58 -0.77 -9.85
CA HIS A 351 -31.72 -0.89 -8.40
C HIS A 351 -30.79 -1.97 -7.84
N LEU A 352 -29.82 -1.55 -7.01
CA LEU A 352 -28.91 -2.39 -6.24
C LEU A 352 -29.60 -2.95 -5.00
N THR A 353 -29.32 -4.22 -4.70
CA THR A 353 -29.57 -4.84 -3.39
C THR A 353 -28.35 -5.68 -3.00
N ALA A 354 -27.73 -5.40 -1.85
CA ALA A 354 -26.60 -6.16 -1.32
C ALA A 354 -26.64 -6.24 0.22
N GLY A 355 -26.25 -7.39 0.78
CA GLY A 355 -26.28 -7.66 2.23
C GLY A 355 -27.35 -8.68 2.67
N PRO A 356 -27.60 -8.84 3.98
CA PRO A 356 -27.06 -8.04 5.09
C PRO A 356 -25.60 -8.33 5.44
N GLY A 357 -24.94 -7.37 6.09
CA GLY A 357 -23.57 -7.53 6.61
C GLY A 357 -23.11 -6.31 7.39
N THR A 358 -21.80 -6.15 7.60
CA THR A 358 -21.23 -5.03 8.36
C THR A 358 -20.37 -4.16 7.45
N ILE A 359 -20.63 -2.84 7.44
CA ILE A 359 -19.72 -1.84 6.87
C ILE A 359 -18.97 -1.14 7.99
N PHE A 360 -17.68 -0.94 7.79
CA PHE A 360 -16.89 -0.02 8.60
C PHE A 360 -16.79 1.30 7.87
N VAL A 361 -17.49 2.31 8.38
CA VAL A 361 -17.40 3.68 7.87
C VAL A 361 -16.50 4.45 8.82
N SER A 362 -15.24 4.64 8.48
CA SER A 362 -14.29 5.44 9.29
C SER A 362 -14.21 4.92 10.74
N GLY A 363 -14.13 3.60 10.88
CA GLY A 363 -14.14 2.90 12.17
C GLY A 363 -15.51 2.77 12.84
N ILE A 364 -16.60 3.28 12.23
CA ILE A 364 -17.99 3.10 12.70
C ILE A 364 -18.55 1.79 12.12
N PRO A 365 -18.83 0.76 12.95
CA PRO A 365 -19.40 -0.49 12.46
C PRO A 365 -20.92 -0.34 12.30
N LEU A 366 -21.39 -0.28 11.05
CA LEU A 366 -22.81 -0.36 10.70
C LEU A 366 -23.18 -1.82 10.49
N ASN A 367 -23.74 -2.46 11.52
CA ASN A 367 -24.02 -3.90 11.52
C ASN A 367 -25.41 -4.23 10.98
N ASP A 368 -25.53 -5.40 10.37
CA ASP A 368 -26.76 -5.97 9.78
C ASP A 368 -27.37 -5.04 8.71
N LEU A 369 -26.50 -4.33 7.99
CA LEU A 369 -26.83 -3.37 6.96
C LEU A 369 -27.15 -4.09 5.64
N THR A 370 -28.29 -3.78 5.02
CA THR A 370 -28.62 -4.18 3.64
C THR A 370 -28.69 -2.94 2.76
N VAL A 371 -27.75 -2.76 1.85
CA VAL A 371 -27.70 -1.60 0.96
C VAL A 371 -28.71 -1.79 -0.18
N GLU A 372 -29.75 -0.97 -0.19
CA GLU A 372 -30.65 -0.80 -1.34
C GLU A 372 -30.44 0.57 -1.96
N ALA A 373 -30.10 0.65 -3.25
CA ALA A 373 -29.78 1.92 -3.90
C ALA A 373 -30.18 1.99 -5.38
N ASP A 374 -30.62 3.17 -5.82
CA ASP A 374 -30.92 3.45 -7.22
C ASP A 374 -29.77 4.21 -7.88
N PHE A 375 -29.39 3.80 -9.09
CA PHE A 375 -28.39 4.49 -9.91
C PHE A 375 -29.03 5.44 -10.92
N PHE A 376 -28.40 6.60 -11.12
CA PHE A 376 -28.84 7.63 -12.06
C PHE A 376 -27.66 8.10 -12.92
N PRO A 377 -27.83 8.26 -14.24
CA PRO A 377 -26.80 8.86 -15.08
C PRO A 377 -26.46 10.29 -14.65
N GLY A 378 -25.17 10.58 -14.53
CA GLY A 378 -24.65 11.88 -14.14
C GLY A 378 -24.73 12.95 -15.24
N THR A 379 -24.21 14.14 -14.93
CA THR A 379 -24.12 15.27 -15.87
C THR A 379 -23.07 15.06 -16.96
N PHE A 380 -22.06 14.24 -16.68
CA PHE A 380 -20.98 13.91 -17.60
C PHE A 380 -21.17 12.50 -18.17
N THR A 381 -20.59 12.26 -19.34
CA THR A 381 -20.73 10.95 -19.99
C THR A 381 -19.89 9.92 -19.24
N GLY A 382 -20.51 8.81 -18.84
CA GLY A 382 -19.84 7.73 -18.12
C GLY A 382 -19.82 7.88 -16.60
N THR A 383 -20.43 8.93 -16.05
CA THR A 383 -20.59 9.09 -14.60
C THR A 383 -21.99 8.71 -14.15
N TYR A 384 -22.10 8.19 -12.94
CA TYR A 384 -23.37 7.84 -12.29
C TYR A 384 -23.40 8.40 -10.87
N THR A 385 -24.59 8.69 -10.39
CA THR A 385 -24.85 8.97 -8.97
C THR A 385 -25.69 7.85 -8.41
N PHE A 386 -25.46 7.46 -7.16
CA PHE A 386 -26.33 6.54 -6.45
C PHE A 386 -27.06 7.25 -5.33
N GLN A 387 -28.27 6.78 -5.03
CA GLN A 387 -29.04 7.19 -3.87
C GLN A 387 -29.59 5.94 -3.20
N SER A 388 -29.28 5.74 -1.93
CA SER A 388 -29.87 4.65 -1.17
C SER A 388 -31.30 4.96 -0.73
N GLY A 389 -32.08 3.89 -0.54
CA GLY A 389 -33.28 3.91 0.27
C GLY A 389 -32.97 4.09 1.77
N GLU A 390 -34.01 4.01 2.60
CA GLU A 390 -33.85 3.95 4.05
C GLU A 390 -33.25 2.60 4.44
N THR A 391 -32.02 2.62 4.94
CA THR A 391 -31.27 1.42 5.31
C THR A 391 -31.20 1.26 6.81
N GLU A 392 -31.73 0.16 7.34
CA GLU A 392 -31.64 -0.16 8.77
C GLU A 392 -30.26 -0.73 9.12
N ALA A 393 -29.71 -0.31 10.26
CA ALA A 393 -28.49 -0.86 10.85
C ALA A 393 -28.56 -0.73 12.38
N PHE A 394 -27.62 -1.33 13.09
CA PHE A 394 -27.43 -1.05 14.51
C PHE A 394 -25.99 -0.72 14.87
N LEU A 395 -25.86 0.13 15.89
CA LEU A 395 -24.60 0.51 16.54
C LEU A 395 -24.53 -0.17 17.90
N THR A 396 -23.42 -0.85 18.20
CA THR A 396 -23.23 -1.47 19.52
C THR A 396 -23.00 -0.41 20.59
N GLN A 397 -23.51 -0.65 21.80
CA GLN A 397 -23.27 0.25 22.92
C GLN A 397 -21.77 0.37 23.23
N SER A 398 -21.02 -0.73 23.13
CA SER A 398 -19.57 -0.73 23.35
C SER A 398 -18.84 0.21 22.39
N PHE A 399 -19.26 0.28 21.13
CA PHE A 399 -18.73 1.26 20.18
C PHE A 399 -19.08 2.69 20.59
N LEU A 400 -20.34 2.99 20.93
CA LEU A 400 -20.73 4.35 21.30
C LEU A 400 -20.09 4.85 22.62
N GLU A 401 -19.63 3.94 23.48
CA GLU A 401 -18.86 4.28 24.68
C GLU A 401 -17.43 4.76 24.37
N THR A 402 -16.86 4.40 23.22
CA THR A 402 -15.55 4.90 22.79
C THR A 402 -15.62 6.32 22.22
N GLN A 403 -16.82 6.75 21.79
CA GLN A 403 -17.03 8.03 21.15
C GLN A 403 -17.28 9.15 22.17
N PRO A 404 -16.56 10.29 22.08
CA PRO A 404 -16.76 11.42 22.98
C PRO A 404 -18.09 12.13 22.71
N ALA A 405 -18.77 12.57 23.76
CA ALA A 405 -19.97 13.41 23.60
C ALA A 405 -19.59 14.78 23.01
N PRO A 406 -20.36 15.31 22.04
CA PRO A 406 -20.11 16.64 21.50
C PRO A 406 -20.36 17.74 22.54
N ALA A 407 -19.59 18.82 22.45
CA ALA A 407 -19.82 20.00 23.28
C ALA A 407 -21.25 20.55 23.09
N PRO A 408 -21.93 21.02 24.15
CA PRO A 408 -21.45 21.30 25.51
C PRO A 408 -21.57 20.12 26.49
N PHE A 409 -21.91 18.93 26.01
CA PHE A 409 -22.05 17.75 26.86
C PHE A 409 -20.67 17.19 27.21
N SER A 410 -20.62 16.39 28.29
CA SER A 410 -19.39 15.77 28.79
C SER A 410 -19.63 14.28 28.98
N GLY A 411 -18.61 13.46 28.79
CA GLY A 411 -18.72 12.00 28.87
C GLY A 411 -18.72 11.38 27.49
N THR A 412 -19.32 10.19 27.37
CA THR A 412 -19.41 9.42 26.12
C THR A 412 -20.72 9.70 25.38
N LEU A 413 -20.82 9.23 24.15
CA LEU A 413 -22.08 9.30 23.39
C LEU A 413 -23.20 8.50 24.10
N VAL A 414 -22.88 7.40 24.78
CA VAL A 414 -23.85 6.67 25.62
C VAL A 414 -24.32 7.49 26.82
N ASP A 415 -23.44 8.25 27.48
CA ASP A 415 -23.85 9.17 28.56
C ASP A 415 -24.85 10.22 28.04
N LEU A 416 -24.61 10.73 26.82
CA LEU A 416 -25.48 11.69 26.16
C LEU A 416 -26.85 11.07 25.85
N LEU A 417 -26.88 9.93 25.15
CA LEU A 417 -28.12 9.23 24.79
C LEU A 417 -28.96 8.90 26.03
N THR A 418 -28.30 8.41 27.08
CA THR A 418 -28.94 8.11 28.37
C THR A 418 -29.54 9.36 29.01
N ALA A 419 -28.86 10.51 28.94
CA ALA A 419 -29.36 11.78 29.49
C ALA A 419 -30.66 12.25 28.82
N PHE A 420 -30.89 11.86 27.56
CA PHE A 420 -32.13 12.12 26.83
C PHE A 420 -33.14 10.96 26.91
N GLY A 421 -32.82 9.88 27.63
CA GLY A 421 -33.71 8.74 27.81
C GLY A 421 -33.73 7.77 26.63
N ILE A 422 -32.73 7.85 25.75
CA ILE A 422 -32.48 6.86 24.70
C ILE A 422 -31.66 5.73 25.31
N LEU A 423 -32.22 4.52 25.28
CA LEU A 423 -31.62 3.30 25.82
C LEU A 423 -31.45 2.29 24.68
N PRO A 424 -30.53 1.32 24.79
CA PRO A 424 -30.40 0.27 23.78
C PRO A 424 -31.72 -0.46 23.54
N ASP A 425 -32.02 -0.76 22.28
CA ASP A 425 -33.27 -1.38 21.83
C ASP A 425 -33.07 -2.66 21.01
N ILE A 426 -31.82 -2.99 20.66
CA ILE A 426 -31.43 -4.19 19.93
C ILE A 426 -30.60 -5.11 20.83
N ASP A 427 -30.97 -6.40 20.84
CA ASP A 427 -30.28 -7.55 21.43
C ASP A 427 -29.45 -8.21 20.31
N ALA A 428 -28.19 -7.79 20.18
CA ALA A 428 -27.37 -8.13 19.02
C ALA A 428 -26.76 -9.53 19.14
N ASP A 429 -26.47 -9.99 20.36
CA ASP A 429 -25.91 -11.32 20.63
C ASP A 429 -26.96 -12.37 21.05
N MET A 430 -28.23 -11.98 21.09
CA MET A 430 -29.39 -12.79 21.44
C MET A 430 -29.33 -13.36 22.87
N ASP A 431 -28.67 -12.65 23.81
CA ASP A 431 -28.60 -13.05 25.21
C ASP A 431 -29.84 -12.64 26.05
N GLY A 432 -30.74 -11.86 25.44
CA GLY A 432 -31.97 -11.35 26.06
C GLY A 432 -31.84 -9.98 26.71
N THR A 433 -30.67 -9.35 26.58
CA THR A 433 -30.40 -7.96 26.95
C THR A 433 -30.41 -7.11 25.69
N ASN A 434 -30.74 -5.81 25.82
CA ASN A 434 -30.50 -4.91 24.71
C ASN A 434 -29.20 -4.15 25.02
N GLU A 435 -28.25 -4.22 24.10
CA GLU A 435 -26.93 -3.58 24.19
C GLU A 435 -26.51 -2.93 22.87
N SER A 436 -27.44 -2.77 21.94
CA SER A 436 -27.25 -2.04 20.68
C SER A 436 -28.40 -1.06 20.41
N TYR A 437 -28.14 -0.04 19.60
CA TYR A 437 -29.08 1.02 19.25
C TYR A 437 -29.44 0.93 17.77
N SER A 438 -30.73 0.87 17.46
CA SER A 438 -31.23 0.91 16.08
C SER A 438 -31.04 2.29 15.43
N ALA A 439 -30.63 2.28 14.17
CA ALA A 439 -30.44 3.46 13.35
C ALA A 439 -30.93 3.19 11.93
N VAL A 440 -31.39 4.23 11.25
CA VAL A 440 -31.76 4.16 9.83
C VAL A 440 -31.03 5.26 9.10
N PHE A 441 -30.37 4.90 8.01
CA PHE A 441 -29.51 5.77 7.23
C PHE A 441 -30.03 5.94 5.81
N THR A 442 -29.68 7.05 5.17
CA THR A 442 -29.71 7.21 3.73
C THR A 442 -28.35 7.71 3.25
N PHE A 443 -27.87 7.15 2.16
CA PHE A 443 -26.59 7.45 1.54
C PHE A 443 -26.80 8.01 0.14
N ALA A 444 -25.94 8.91 -0.29
CA ALA A 444 -25.85 9.33 -1.68
C ALA A 444 -24.39 9.49 -2.07
N GLY A 445 -24.11 9.31 -3.35
CA GLY A 445 -22.75 9.39 -3.84
C GLY A 445 -22.63 9.47 -5.35
N ILE A 446 -21.40 9.55 -5.80
CA ILE A 446 -21.05 9.73 -7.20
C ILE A 446 -19.92 8.78 -7.59
N THR A 447 -19.88 8.39 -8.85
CA THR A 447 -18.80 7.55 -9.39
C THR A 447 -17.45 8.24 -9.25
N CYS A 448 -16.43 7.46 -8.89
CA CYS A 448 -15.03 7.88 -8.73
C CYS A 448 -14.09 6.77 -9.19
N GLU A 449 -12.81 7.11 -9.28
CA GLU A 449 -11.72 6.17 -9.55
C GLU A 449 -11.12 5.72 -8.22
N LEU A 450 -11.12 4.41 -7.95
CA LEU A 450 -10.62 3.84 -6.70
C LEU A 450 -9.22 3.25 -6.92
N TYR A 451 -8.25 3.73 -6.17
CA TYR A 451 -6.90 3.22 -6.09
C TYR A 451 -6.81 2.29 -4.88
N HIS A 452 -6.47 1.04 -5.14
CA HIS A 452 -6.25 0.07 -4.08
C HIS A 452 -4.87 0.33 -3.48
N SER A 453 -4.79 0.56 -2.18
CA SER A 453 -3.55 0.28 -1.45
C SER A 453 -3.39 -1.23 -1.49
N SER A 454 -2.34 -1.77 -2.12
CA SER A 454 -2.11 -3.20 -1.94
C SER A 454 -1.87 -3.39 -0.44
N PRO A 455 -2.60 -4.28 0.26
CA PRO A 455 -2.07 -4.81 1.51
C PRO A 455 -0.66 -5.35 1.21
N PRO A 456 0.20 -5.54 2.22
CA PRO A 456 1.40 -6.29 1.97
C PRO A 456 0.93 -7.60 1.33
N ALA A 457 1.22 -7.86 0.05
CA ALA A 457 1.48 -9.23 -0.36
C ALA A 457 2.57 -9.59 0.61
N THR A 458 2.21 -10.33 1.67
CA THR A 458 3.10 -10.48 2.79
C THR A 458 4.38 -10.97 2.18
N GLY A 459 5.41 -10.11 2.16
CA GLY A 459 6.76 -10.51 1.85
C GLY A 459 7.29 -11.39 2.98
N ALA A 460 6.52 -12.40 3.38
CA ALA A 460 7.10 -13.69 3.62
C ALA A 460 7.94 -13.96 2.37
N VAL A 461 9.22 -14.17 2.60
CA VAL A 461 10.01 -14.91 1.63
C VAL A 461 9.22 -16.17 1.34
N GLU A 462 8.68 -16.29 0.13
CA GLU A 462 7.97 -17.48 -0.31
C GLU A 462 8.90 -18.67 -0.07
N ASP A 463 8.51 -19.56 0.84
CA ASP A 463 9.22 -20.81 1.02
C ASP A 463 8.71 -21.74 -0.07
N CYS A 464 9.36 -21.63 -1.23
CA CYS A 464 9.10 -22.35 -2.48
C CYS A 464 9.16 -23.89 -2.38
N SER A 465 9.11 -24.46 -1.18
CA SER A 465 9.26 -25.87 -0.88
C SER A 465 8.32 -26.41 0.21
N ASN A 466 7.43 -25.59 0.77
CA ASN A 466 6.67 -25.97 1.96
C ASN A 466 5.20 -26.38 1.69
N GLY A 467 4.70 -26.20 0.46
CA GLY A 467 3.34 -26.57 0.07
C GLY A 467 2.25 -25.64 0.63
N VAL A 468 2.63 -24.43 1.03
CA VAL A 468 1.79 -23.35 1.50
C VAL A 468 1.97 -22.17 0.55
N ASP A 469 0.90 -21.42 0.36
CA ASP A 469 0.92 -20.10 -0.28
C ASP A 469 1.37 -19.12 0.81
N ASP A 470 2.68 -18.83 0.90
CA ASP A 470 3.23 -18.03 2.00
C ASP A 470 3.05 -16.52 1.78
N ASP A 471 2.93 -16.08 0.53
CA ASP A 471 2.71 -14.68 0.17
C ASP A 471 1.24 -14.30 -0.13
N GLY A 472 0.36 -15.31 -0.23
CA GLY A 472 -1.09 -15.16 -0.31
C GLY A 472 -1.62 -14.83 -1.71
N ASP A 473 -0.84 -15.00 -2.77
CA ASP A 473 -1.24 -14.66 -4.14
C ASP A 473 -2.17 -15.70 -4.80
N GLY A 474 -2.43 -16.82 -4.10
CA GLY A 474 -3.26 -17.94 -4.53
C GLY A 474 -2.52 -19.00 -5.34
N LEU A 475 -1.21 -18.86 -5.51
CA LEU A 475 -0.29 -19.83 -6.10
C LEU A 475 0.55 -20.44 -4.96
N ILE A 476 1.13 -21.61 -5.22
CA ILE A 476 1.86 -22.38 -4.18
C ILE A 476 3.17 -22.83 -4.79
N ASP A 477 4.27 -22.63 -4.07
CA ASP A 477 5.61 -23.12 -4.43
C ASP A 477 5.97 -22.80 -5.91
N CYS A 478 6.17 -23.82 -6.76
CA CYS A 478 6.60 -23.64 -8.14
C CYS A 478 5.50 -23.29 -9.14
N ASP A 479 4.25 -23.26 -8.72
CA ASP A 479 3.19 -22.64 -9.51
C ASP A 479 3.22 -21.09 -9.34
N ASP A 480 4.02 -20.60 -8.39
CA ASP A 480 4.23 -19.19 -8.06
C ASP A 480 5.30 -18.50 -8.95
N PRO A 481 5.00 -17.34 -9.57
CA PRO A 481 5.95 -16.52 -10.33
C PRO A 481 7.14 -15.99 -9.52
N ASP A 482 6.99 -15.79 -8.22
CA ASP A 482 8.03 -15.28 -7.31
C ASP A 482 9.05 -16.37 -6.94
N CYS A 483 8.70 -17.64 -7.15
CA CYS A 483 9.61 -18.78 -7.07
C CYS A 483 10.45 -19.03 -8.34
N THR A 484 10.37 -18.17 -9.36
CA THR A 484 11.02 -18.37 -10.68
C THR A 484 12.55 -18.52 -10.65
N ALA A 485 13.23 -18.06 -9.60
CA ALA A 485 14.68 -18.21 -9.43
C ALA A 485 15.09 -19.54 -8.77
N ILE A 486 14.20 -20.16 -7.99
CA ILE A 486 14.48 -21.34 -7.14
C ILE A 486 13.84 -22.59 -7.75
N CYS A 487 12.69 -22.44 -8.38
CA CYS A 487 12.01 -23.50 -9.11
C CYS A 487 12.69 -23.76 -10.44
N ASN A 488 13.71 -24.62 -10.41
CA ASN A 488 14.13 -25.34 -11.60
C ASN A 488 12.98 -26.29 -11.94
N PRO A 489 12.22 -26.11 -13.04
CA PRO A 489 11.05 -26.93 -13.39
C PRO A 489 11.43 -28.37 -13.79
N GLY A 490 12.63 -28.81 -13.42
CA GLY A 490 13.11 -30.17 -13.48
C GLY A 490 13.83 -30.64 -12.21
N GLY A 491 14.04 -29.86 -11.15
CA GLY A 491 14.87 -30.27 -10.00
C GLY A 491 16.39 -30.21 -10.25
N VAL A 492 17.20 -30.27 -9.20
CA VAL A 492 18.67 -30.30 -9.28
C VAL A 492 19.14 -31.72 -9.61
N GLU A 493 19.96 -31.88 -10.66
CA GLU A 493 20.46 -33.21 -11.04
C GLU A 493 21.45 -33.76 -10.00
N PHE A 494 21.19 -34.98 -9.53
CA PHE A 494 22.07 -35.69 -8.62
C PHE A 494 22.21 -37.16 -8.99
N ARG A 495 23.16 -37.83 -8.33
CA ARG A 495 23.35 -39.27 -8.37
C ARG A 495 23.01 -39.85 -7.00
N ARG A 496 21.93 -40.62 -6.90
CA ARG A 496 21.46 -41.19 -5.62
C ARG A 496 22.51 -42.13 -5.02
N GLY A 497 23.04 -41.75 -3.85
CA GLY A 497 24.13 -42.44 -3.14
C GLY A 497 25.54 -41.84 -3.32
N ASP A 498 25.71 -40.74 -4.06
CA ASP A 498 26.96 -39.93 -4.10
C ASP A 498 26.92 -38.81 -3.03
N VAL A 499 26.97 -39.24 -1.78
CA VAL A 499 26.70 -38.39 -0.60
C VAL A 499 27.82 -37.39 -0.35
N ASN A 500 29.06 -37.74 -0.69
CA ASN A 500 30.20 -36.84 -0.54
C ASN A 500 30.43 -35.96 -1.80
N SER A 501 29.60 -36.11 -2.82
CA SER A 501 29.63 -35.36 -4.09
C SER A 501 30.96 -35.47 -4.84
N ASP A 502 31.62 -36.63 -4.77
CA ASP A 502 32.88 -36.90 -5.48
C ASP A 502 32.69 -37.52 -6.87
N GLY A 503 31.44 -37.77 -7.26
CA GLY A 503 31.02 -38.31 -8.55
C GLY A 503 31.09 -39.82 -8.64
N ALA A 504 31.31 -40.51 -7.52
CA ALA A 504 31.37 -41.96 -7.49
C ALA A 504 30.67 -42.53 -6.27
N ARG A 505 29.51 -43.17 -6.47
CA ARG A 505 28.82 -43.95 -5.44
C ARG A 505 29.65 -45.16 -4.97
N ASN A 506 30.29 -45.05 -3.82
CA ASN A 506 31.21 -46.04 -3.26
C ASN A 506 31.19 -46.10 -1.71
N ILE A 507 32.19 -46.75 -1.10
CA ILE A 507 32.24 -46.89 0.37
C ILE A 507 32.51 -45.55 1.09
N ALA A 508 33.13 -44.58 0.41
CA ALA A 508 33.40 -43.25 0.95
C ALA A 508 32.10 -42.51 1.30
N ASP A 509 31.04 -42.68 0.51
CA ASP A 509 29.72 -42.10 0.73
C ASP A 509 29.05 -42.64 1.99
N ALA A 510 29.09 -43.95 2.19
CA ALA A 510 28.58 -44.57 3.41
C ALA A 510 29.35 -44.09 4.66
N ILE A 511 30.67 -43.87 4.53
CA ILE A 511 31.49 -43.33 5.62
C ILE A 511 31.14 -41.87 5.89
N PHE A 512 30.95 -41.07 4.84
CA PHE A 512 30.57 -39.66 4.94
C PHE A 512 29.22 -39.49 5.62
N MET A 513 28.21 -40.24 5.17
CA MET A 513 26.85 -40.25 5.75
C MET A 513 26.85 -40.67 7.23
N LEU A 514 27.56 -41.75 7.60
CA LEU A 514 27.70 -42.15 9.00
C LEU A 514 28.46 -41.11 9.82
N GLY A 515 29.39 -40.39 9.19
CA GLY A 515 30.11 -39.27 9.77
C GLY A 515 29.19 -38.12 10.15
N PHE A 516 28.31 -37.72 9.22
CA PHE A 516 27.23 -36.75 9.43
C PHE A 516 26.29 -37.19 10.55
N LEU A 517 25.73 -38.40 10.47
CA LEU A 517 24.72 -38.89 11.41
C LEU A 517 25.23 -39.09 12.86
N PHE A 518 26.48 -39.53 13.04
CA PHE A 518 26.95 -40.01 14.35
C PHE A 518 28.18 -39.30 14.91
N THR A 519 28.89 -38.51 14.11
CA THR A 519 30.17 -37.91 14.53
C THR A 519 30.25 -36.40 14.26
N SER A 520 29.11 -35.75 14.04
CA SER A 520 29.02 -34.32 13.72
C SER A 520 29.88 -33.93 12.51
N GLY A 521 29.92 -34.81 11.51
CA GLY A 521 30.50 -34.50 10.21
C GLY A 521 29.67 -33.44 9.46
N PRO A 522 30.22 -32.86 8.37
CA PRO A 522 29.48 -31.95 7.49
C PRO A 522 28.20 -32.60 6.95
N ALA A 523 27.15 -31.80 6.74
CA ALA A 523 25.94 -32.24 6.05
C ALA A 523 26.23 -32.58 4.57
N PRO A 524 25.47 -33.51 3.96
CA PRO A 524 25.47 -33.72 2.52
C PRO A 524 25.15 -32.42 1.77
N ALA A 525 25.71 -32.27 0.56
CA ALA A 525 25.38 -31.13 -0.31
C ALA A 525 24.05 -31.31 -1.05
N CYS A 526 23.57 -32.55 -1.12
CA CYS A 526 22.24 -32.90 -1.58
C CYS A 526 21.68 -33.97 -0.61
N ASP A 527 20.49 -33.70 -0.05
CA ASP A 527 19.86 -34.61 0.90
C ASP A 527 19.18 -35.79 0.18
N ASP A 528 18.68 -35.62 -1.05
CA ASP A 528 18.17 -36.72 -1.89
C ASP A 528 19.26 -37.73 -2.28
N ALA A 529 20.51 -37.26 -2.41
CA ALA A 529 21.65 -38.14 -2.64
C ALA A 529 21.95 -38.98 -1.39
N ALA A 530 21.60 -38.48 -0.21
CA ALA A 530 21.80 -39.13 1.08
C ALA A 530 20.61 -40.01 1.51
N ASP A 531 19.41 -39.75 1.00
CA ASP A 531 18.27 -40.67 1.05
C ASP A 531 18.43 -41.74 -0.05
N VAL A 532 19.14 -42.80 0.30
CA VAL A 532 19.52 -43.85 -0.66
C VAL A 532 18.39 -44.83 -0.89
N ASN A 533 17.50 -45.00 0.08
CA ASN A 533 16.36 -45.91 -0.02
C ASN A 533 15.06 -45.21 -0.46
N ASP A 534 15.08 -43.88 -0.64
CA ASP A 534 13.99 -43.07 -1.19
C ASP A 534 12.75 -43.14 -0.28
N ASP A 535 12.97 -43.00 1.03
CA ASP A 535 11.91 -43.08 2.05
C ASP A 535 11.52 -41.75 2.71
N GLY A 536 12.08 -40.65 2.21
CA GLY A 536 11.86 -39.26 2.64
C GLY A 536 12.61 -38.88 3.90
N ALA A 537 13.65 -39.62 4.29
CA ALA A 537 14.40 -39.36 5.52
C ALA A 537 15.84 -39.87 5.53
N VAL A 538 16.81 -38.95 5.58
CA VAL A 538 18.23 -39.30 5.74
C VAL A 538 18.53 -39.88 7.13
N ASN A 539 18.78 -41.19 7.21
CA ASN A 539 19.05 -41.90 8.46
C ASN A 539 20.00 -43.11 8.31
N ILE A 540 20.11 -43.96 9.35
CA ILE A 540 21.02 -45.11 9.32
C ILE A 540 20.59 -46.19 8.30
N ALA A 541 19.30 -46.24 7.95
CA ALA A 541 18.77 -47.16 6.96
C ALA A 541 19.43 -46.95 5.60
N ASP A 542 19.72 -45.71 5.22
CA ASP A 542 20.38 -45.33 3.96
C ASP A 542 21.80 -45.85 3.87
N ALA A 543 22.58 -45.67 4.93
CA ALA A 543 23.94 -46.22 5.01
C ALA A 543 23.93 -47.74 4.91
N ILE A 544 22.95 -48.41 5.53
CA ILE A 544 22.78 -49.86 5.45
C ILE A 544 22.37 -50.27 4.03
N TYR A 545 21.48 -49.53 3.39
CA TYR A 545 21.01 -49.78 2.03
C TYR A 545 22.17 -49.69 1.04
N LEU A 546 22.95 -48.61 1.09
CA LEU A 546 24.11 -48.39 0.24
C LEU A 546 25.17 -49.49 0.42
N LEU A 547 25.51 -49.84 1.66
CA LEU A 547 26.46 -50.94 1.93
C LEU A 547 25.91 -52.30 1.49
N GLY A 548 24.59 -52.49 1.60
CA GLY A 548 23.88 -53.67 1.13
C GLY A 548 24.04 -53.85 -0.38
N PHE A 549 23.82 -52.78 -1.15
CA PHE A 549 24.07 -52.74 -2.58
C PHE A 549 25.55 -53.04 -2.91
N LEU A 550 26.48 -52.32 -2.29
CA LEU A 550 27.92 -52.40 -2.60
C LEU A 550 28.56 -53.78 -2.30
N PHE A 551 28.13 -54.46 -1.24
CA PHE A 551 28.85 -55.65 -0.75
C PHE A 551 28.03 -56.94 -0.70
N THR A 552 26.70 -56.85 -0.65
CA THR A 552 25.84 -58.02 -0.44
C THR A 552 24.92 -58.33 -1.60
N GLY A 553 24.99 -57.54 -2.69
CA GLY A 553 24.13 -57.70 -3.86
C GLY A 553 22.68 -57.30 -3.57
N GLY A 554 22.49 -56.31 -2.68
CA GLY A 554 21.19 -55.69 -2.46
C GLY A 554 20.65 -54.98 -3.71
N PRO A 555 19.38 -54.53 -3.67
CA PRO A 555 18.80 -53.73 -4.76
C PRO A 555 19.62 -52.46 -5.00
N ASP A 556 19.66 -52.03 -6.26
CA ASP A 556 20.22 -50.73 -6.63
C ASP A 556 19.31 -49.61 -6.09
N ALA A 557 19.89 -48.43 -5.84
CA ALA A 557 19.15 -47.27 -5.40
C ALA A 557 18.04 -46.92 -6.41
N PRO A 558 16.86 -46.47 -5.94
CA PRO A 558 15.81 -45.94 -6.81
C PRO A 558 16.32 -44.84 -7.74
N ALA A 559 15.57 -44.56 -8.81
CA ALA A 559 15.93 -43.49 -9.75
C ALA A 559 16.10 -42.16 -8.99
N PRO A 560 17.07 -41.28 -9.37
CA PRO A 560 17.91 -41.35 -10.57
C PRO A 560 19.05 -42.39 -10.50
N GLY A 561 19.32 -42.94 -9.32
CA GLY A 561 20.22 -44.07 -9.11
C GLY A 561 21.66 -43.74 -9.53
N ASP A 562 22.25 -44.60 -10.38
CA ASP A 562 23.60 -44.40 -10.92
C ASP A 562 23.66 -43.45 -12.13
N ASN A 563 22.55 -42.83 -12.52
CA ASN A 563 22.55 -41.76 -13.52
C ASN A 563 22.43 -40.41 -12.82
N CYS A 564 22.95 -39.37 -13.45
CA CYS A 564 22.53 -38.01 -13.11
C CYS A 564 21.09 -37.86 -13.56
N GLY A 565 20.27 -37.37 -12.65
CA GLY A 565 18.88 -37.12 -12.91
C GLY A 565 18.23 -36.49 -11.69
N ILE A 566 16.97 -36.23 -11.86
CA ILE A 566 16.16 -35.46 -10.93
C ILE A 566 15.40 -36.45 -10.05
N ASP A 567 14.97 -36.02 -8.87
CA ASP A 567 14.15 -36.87 -8.02
C ASP A 567 12.79 -37.15 -8.70
N PRO A 568 12.47 -38.40 -9.07
CA PRO A 568 11.19 -38.72 -9.67
C PRO A 568 10.03 -38.76 -8.66
N THR A 569 10.33 -38.70 -7.37
CA THR A 569 9.40 -38.70 -6.24
C THR A 569 9.38 -37.31 -5.59
N ALA A 570 8.83 -36.33 -6.32
CA ALA A 570 8.66 -34.94 -5.88
C ALA A 570 7.60 -34.75 -4.76
N THR A 571 7.51 -35.68 -3.81
CA THR A 571 6.47 -35.69 -2.76
C THR A 571 7.03 -35.76 -1.34
N ASP A 572 8.35 -35.67 -1.19
CA ASP A 572 9.01 -35.64 0.12
C ASP A 572 9.78 -34.31 0.31
N PRO A 573 10.07 -33.92 1.57
CA PRO A 573 10.61 -32.61 1.90
C PRO A 573 12.15 -32.52 1.76
N LEU A 574 12.80 -33.53 1.19
CA LEU A 574 14.23 -33.50 0.92
C LEU A 574 14.48 -32.90 -0.46
N ASP A 575 15.60 -32.19 -0.61
CA ASP A 575 16.03 -31.61 -1.88
C ASP A 575 17.56 -31.54 -1.97
N CYS A 576 18.07 -31.24 -3.15
CA CYS A 576 19.46 -30.94 -3.41
C CYS A 576 19.72 -29.42 -3.48
N ALA A 577 20.49 -28.89 -2.53
CA ALA A 577 20.95 -27.50 -2.61
C ALA A 577 21.92 -27.24 -3.81
N THR A 578 22.69 -28.26 -4.22
CA THR A 578 23.59 -28.20 -5.39
C THR A 578 23.72 -29.57 -6.08
N PRO A 579 24.08 -29.63 -7.37
CA PRO A 579 24.34 -30.89 -8.05
C PRO A 579 25.45 -31.70 -7.37
N THR A 580 25.29 -33.02 -7.25
CA THR A 580 26.38 -33.91 -6.82
C THR A 580 27.48 -33.96 -7.88
N GLY A 581 28.75 -34.03 -7.49
CA GLY A 581 29.88 -33.90 -8.40
C GLY A 581 29.80 -34.75 -9.66
N GLY A 582 29.82 -34.12 -10.83
CA GLY A 582 29.78 -34.85 -12.12
C GLY A 582 28.36 -35.05 -12.66
N CYS A 583 27.37 -34.60 -11.90
CA CYS A 583 26.19 -33.89 -12.36
C CYS A 583 26.48 -32.38 -12.19
#